data_AF-A0AAD5N0G8-F1
#
_entry.id   AF-A0AAD5N0G8-F1
#
_cell.length_a   1.000
_cell.length_b   1.000
_cell.length_c   1.000
_cell.angle_alpha   90.00
_cell.angle_beta   90.00
_cell.angle_gamma   90.00
#
_symmetry.space_group_name_H-M   'P 1'
#
loop_
_entity.id
_entity.type
_entity.pdbx_description
1 polymer ?
#
loop_
_entity_poly.entity_id
_entity_poly.type
_entity_poly.pdbx_seq_one_letter_code
_entity_poly.pdbx_strand_id
1 'polypeptide(L)'
;MRNDGGTSFLWHVLTFFILYNNLIPISLQVTLEIVRFFQASYINIDVEMYDANSDSCAIARTSNLNEELGLVKFLMSDKTGTLTQNVMKFKQISVAGEIFGDNESDEFADEELISRYRQ
;
A
#
# COMPACT_ATOMS: atom_id res chain seq x y z
N MET A 1 -52.63 -19.03 -42.42
CA MET A 1 -51.63 -19.87 -41.72
C MET A 1 -50.86 -18.97 -40.78
N ARG A 2 -51.25 -18.92 -39.49
CA ARG A 2 -50.64 -18.04 -38.49
C ARG A 2 -49.45 -18.77 -37.88
N ASN A 3 -48.27 -18.16 -37.95
CA ASN A 3 -47.01 -18.74 -37.48
C ASN A 3 -46.93 -18.62 -35.95
N ASP A 4 -47.77 -19.40 -35.24
CA ASP A 4 -47.93 -19.31 -33.78
C ASP A 4 -46.86 -20.12 -33.02
N GLY A 5 -46.17 -21.06 -33.68
CA GLY A 5 -45.13 -21.90 -33.03
C GLY A 5 -43.82 -21.15 -32.73
N GLY A 6 -43.39 -20.25 -33.62
CA GLY A 6 -42.16 -19.47 -33.43
C GLY A 6 -42.29 -18.40 -32.35
N THR A 7 -43.48 -17.82 -32.19
CA THR A 7 -43.76 -16.84 -31.13
C THR A 7 -43.85 -17.52 -29.76
N SER A 8 -44.48 -18.70 -29.66
CA SER A 8 -44.52 -19.49 -28.41
C SER A 8 -43.14 -19.87 -27.89
N PHE A 9 -42.23 -20.32 -28.75
CA PHE A 9 -40.85 -20.63 -28.35
C PHE A 9 -40.13 -19.40 -27.77
N LEU A 10 -40.27 -18.24 -28.41
CA LEU A 10 -39.71 -16.97 -27.94
C LEU A 10 -40.25 -16.57 -26.56
N TRP A 11 -41.55 -16.74 -26.33
CA TRP A 11 -42.17 -16.48 -25.02
C TRP A 11 -41.63 -17.40 -23.93
N HIS A 12 -41.40 -18.68 -24.24
CA HIS A 12 -40.80 -19.62 -23.29
C HIS A 12 -39.36 -19.24 -22.94
N VAL A 13 -38.54 -18.88 -23.94
CA VAL A 13 -37.16 -18.42 -23.72
C VAL A 13 -37.10 -17.16 -22.86
N LEU A 14 -37.97 -16.17 -23.14
CA LEU A 14 -38.07 -14.95 -22.32
C LEU A 14 -38.50 -15.25 -20.88
N THR A 15 -39.43 -16.19 -20.69
CA THR A 15 -39.87 -16.61 -19.35
C THR A 15 -38.74 -17.25 -18.57
N PHE A 16 -37.94 -18.12 -19.19
CA PHE A 16 -36.75 -18.70 -18.56
C PHE A 16 -35.70 -17.64 -18.22
N PHE A 17 -35.49 -16.65 -19.10
CA PHE A 17 -34.56 -15.55 -18.84
C PHE A 17 -34.95 -14.73 -17.60
N ILE A 18 -36.25 -14.43 -17.45
CA ILE A 18 -36.78 -13.73 -16.27
C ILE A 18 -36.64 -14.61 -15.01
N LEU A 19 -36.92 -15.91 -15.11
CA LEU A 19 -36.78 -16.86 -14.00
C LEU A 19 -35.34 -16.91 -13.46
N TYR A 20 -34.34 -16.82 -14.35
CA TYR A 20 -32.93 -16.86 -14.00
C TYR A 20 -32.29 -15.49 -13.74
N ASN A 21 -33.04 -14.39 -13.85
CA ASN A 21 -32.49 -13.05 -13.67
C ASN A 21 -31.88 -12.81 -12.28
N ASN A 22 -32.36 -13.53 -11.26
CA ASN A 22 -31.84 -13.44 -9.89
C ASN A 22 -30.58 -14.29 -9.63
N LEU A 23 -30.06 -15.05 -10.61
CA LEU A 23 -28.84 -15.85 -10.41
C LEU A 23 -27.60 -14.98 -10.20
N ILE A 24 -27.54 -13.81 -10.85
CA ILE A 24 -26.51 -12.82 -10.62
C ILE A 24 -27.15 -11.67 -9.84
N PRO A 25 -26.91 -11.57 -8.52
CA PRO A 25 -27.48 -10.50 -7.74
C PRO A 25 -26.89 -9.16 -8.19
N ILE A 26 -27.76 -8.26 -8.67
CA ILE A 26 -27.37 -6.89 -9.07
C ILE A 26 -26.71 -6.15 -7.88
N SER A 27 -27.12 -6.50 -6.66
CA SER A 27 -26.56 -5.93 -5.43
C SER A 27 -25.09 -6.29 -5.17
N LEU A 28 -24.54 -7.36 -5.78
CA LEU A 28 -23.16 -7.80 -5.53
C LEU A 28 -22.15 -6.68 -5.79
N GLN A 29 -22.30 -5.99 -6.91
CA GLN A 29 -21.40 -4.91 -7.32
C GLN A 29 -21.39 -3.78 -6.28
N VAL A 30 -22.58 -3.35 -5.85
CA VAL A 30 -22.75 -2.27 -4.87
C VAL A 30 -22.21 -2.71 -3.50
N THR A 31 -22.46 -3.95 -3.10
CA THR A 31 -21.93 -4.49 -1.83
C THR A 31 -20.40 -4.50 -1.83
N LEU A 32 -19.74 -4.90 -2.92
CA LEU A 32 -18.27 -4.89 -3.02
C LEU A 32 -17.70 -3.46 -2.93
N GLU A 33 -18.35 -2.48 -3.56
CA GLU A 33 -17.94 -1.08 -3.46
C GLU A 33 -18.05 -0.55 -2.01
N ILE A 34 -19.12 -0.90 -1.31
CA ILE A 34 -19.31 -0.54 0.10
C ILE A 34 -18.22 -1.17 0.99
N VAL A 35 -17.91 -2.46 0.78
CA VAL A 35 -16.86 -3.15 1.55
C VAL A 35 -15.50 -2.49 1.33
N ARG A 36 -15.13 -2.21 0.07
CA ARG A 36 -13.89 -1.51 -0.29
C ARG A 36 -13.81 -0.11 0.35
N PHE A 37 -14.93 0.61 0.41
CA PHE A 37 -15.01 1.90 1.09
C PHE A 37 -14.73 1.80 2.59
N PHE A 38 -15.33 0.82 3.27
CA PHE A 38 -15.07 0.58 4.70
C PHE A 38 -13.61 0.18 4.94
N GLN A 39 -13.05 -0.71 4.12
CA GLN A 39 -11.63 -1.09 4.20
C GLN A 39 -10.70 0.12 4.05
N ALA A 40 -10.97 1.02 3.10
CA ALA A 40 -10.19 2.25 2.94
C ALA A 40 -10.30 3.15 4.18
N SER A 41 -11.48 3.22 4.79
CA SER A 41 -11.68 3.97 6.03
C SER A 41 -10.89 3.39 7.21
N TYR A 42 -10.80 2.05 7.31
CA TYR A 42 -9.98 1.40 8.32
C TYR A 42 -8.49 1.72 8.15
N ILE A 43 -7.97 1.70 6.92
CA ILE A 43 -6.56 2.08 6.63
C ILE A 43 -6.29 3.52 7.10
N ASN A 44 -7.25 4.43 6.91
CA ASN A 44 -7.07 5.84 7.26
C ASN A 44 -7.07 6.12 8.77
N ILE A 45 -7.71 5.25 9.57
CA ILE A 45 -7.87 5.43 11.02
C ILE A 45 -6.82 4.61 11.80
N ASP A 46 -5.99 3.83 11.10
CA ASP A 46 -4.97 3.00 11.73
C ASP A 46 -3.87 3.86 12.40
N VAL A 47 -3.73 3.68 13.71
CA VAL A 47 -2.77 4.40 14.54
C VAL A 47 -1.34 3.87 14.32
N GLU A 48 -1.19 2.60 13.91
CA GLU A 48 0.13 2.01 13.64
C GLU A 48 0.76 2.58 12.36
N MET A 49 -0.05 3.16 11.48
CA MET A 49 0.40 3.82 10.24
C MET A 49 0.41 5.35 10.34
N TYR A 50 0.49 5.90 11.55
CA TYR A 50 0.66 7.34 11.80
C TYR A 50 2.12 7.69 12.04
N ASP A 51 2.65 8.66 11.28
CA ASP A 51 3.99 9.21 11.51
C ASP A 51 3.90 10.49 12.36
N ALA A 52 4.46 10.42 13.57
CA ALA A 52 4.50 11.54 14.51
C ALA A 52 5.46 12.65 14.10
N ASN A 53 6.47 12.37 13.25
CA ASN A 53 7.45 13.38 12.84
C ASN A 53 6.86 14.34 11.79
N SER A 54 6.05 13.82 10.87
CA SER A 54 5.39 14.59 9.81
C SER A 54 3.93 14.93 10.11
N ASP A 55 3.40 14.46 11.25
CA ASP A 55 1.98 14.59 11.65
C ASP A 55 1.02 14.10 10.55
N SER A 56 1.32 12.93 9.97
CA SER A 56 0.59 12.40 8.83
C SER A 56 0.16 10.95 9.02
N CYS A 57 -1.13 10.68 8.80
CA CYS A 57 -1.67 9.32 8.74
C CYS A 57 -1.54 8.71 7.33
N ALA A 58 -1.63 7.39 7.22
CA ALA A 58 -1.87 6.71 5.96
C ALA A 58 -3.19 7.16 5.31
N ILE A 59 -3.19 7.34 3.98
CA ILE A 59 -4.37 7.77 3.23
C ILE A 59 -4.58 6.84 2.04
N ALA A 60 -5.64 6.03 2.10
CA ALA A 60 -6.13 5.23 0.99
C ALA A 60 -6.90 6.12 0.00
N ARG A 61 -6.22 6.58 -1.06
CA ARG A 61 -6.81 7.46 -2.09
C ARG A 61 -7.70 6.73 -3.10
N THR A 62 -7.57 5.41 -3.21
CA THR A 62 -8.27 4.61 -4.22
C THR A 62 -8.69 3.27 -3.62
N SER A 63 -9.96 3.15 -3.23
CA SER A 63 -10.49 2.01 -2.45
C SER A 63 -10.59 0.70 -3.23
N ASN A 64 -10.69 0.76 -4.56
CA ASN A 64 -10.74 -0.44 -5.41
C ASN A 64 -9.40 -1.21 -5.46
N LEU A 65 -8.29 -0.59 -5.04
CA LEU A 65 -6.96 -1.21 -5.01
C LEU A 65 -6.64 -1.92 -3.69
N ASN A 66 -7.50 -1.79 -2.67
CA ASN A 66 -7.26 -2.36 -1.34
C ASN A 66 -7.00 -3.87 -1.38
N GLU A 67 -7.72 -4.60 -2.23
CA GLU A 67 -7.56 -6.04 -2.41
C GLU A 67 -6.27 -6.40 -3.16
N GLU A 68 -5.83 -5.54 -4.09
CA GLU A 68 -4.61 -5.76 -4.87
C GLU A 68 -3.36 -5.63 -4.00
N LEU A 69 -3.40 -4.81 -2.94
CA LEU A 69 -2.30 -4.69 -1.97
C LEU A 69 -1.95 -6.04 -1.33
N GLY A 70 -2.93 -6.91 -1.11
CA GLY A 70 -2.72 -8.26 -0.57
C GLY A 70 -2.11 -9.26 -1.56
N LEU A 71 -2.02 -8.89 -2.84
CA LEU A 71 -1.53 -9.75 -3.92
C LEU A 71 -0.18 -9.30 -4.49
N VAL A 72 0.42 -8.24 -3.94
CA VAL A 72 1.70 -7.69 -4.41
C VAL A 72 2.83 -8.71 -4.25
N LYS A 73 3.58 -8.95 -5.33
CA LYS A 73 4.75 -9.88 -5.36
C LYS A 73 6.08 -9.18 -5.49
N PHE A 74 6.09 -8.00 -6.08
CA PHE A 74 7.31 -7.23 -6.35
C PHE A 74 7.10 -5.81 -5.86
N LEU A 75 8.05 -5.32 -5.07
CA LEU A 75 8.11 -3.94 -4.61
C LEU A 75 9.23 -3.22 -5.36
N MET A 76 8.87 -2.22 -6.16
CA MET A 76 9.83 -1.30 -6.75
C MET A 76 9.92 -0.08 -5.83
N SER A 77 11.11 0.22 -5.34
CA SER A 77 11.35 1.33 -4.41
C SER A 77 12.34 2.32 -5.01
N ASP A 78 12.07 3.61 -4.83
CA ASP A 78 13.03 4.66 -5.15
C ASP A 78 14.09 4.75 -4.05
N LYS A 79 15.31 5.14 -4.39
CA LYS A 79 16.39 5.25 -3.40
C LYS A 79 16.23 6.51 -2.56
N THR A 80 16.16 7.67 -3.21
CA THR A 80 16.25 8.95 -2.53
C THR A 80 14.88 9.41 -2.08
N GLY A 81 14.71 9.72 -0.79
CA GLY A 81 13.42 10.15 -0.24
C GLY A 81 12.46 9.01 0.08
N THR A 82 12.81 7.75 -0.22
CA THR A 82 12.09 6.55 0.26
C THR A 82 13.02 5.68 1.12
N LEU A 83 14.08 5.11 0.56
CA LEU A 83 15.02 4.29 1.35
C LEU A 83 15.98 5.13 2.19
N THR A 84 16.41 6.28 1.67
CA THR A 84 17.36 7.16 2.37
C THR A 84 16.75 8.53 2.61
N GLN A 85 16.89 9.02 3.85
CA GLN A 85 16.72 10.44 4.14
C GLN A 85 17.84 11.24 3.46
N ASN A 86 17.55 12.46 3.04
CA ASN A 86 18.54 13.34 2.41
C ASN A 86 19.45 14.00 3.46
N VAL A 87 20.06 13.18 4.32
CA VAL A 87 20.95 13.60 5.42
C VAL A 87 22.16 12.70 5.39
N MET A 88 23.33 13.29 5.15
CA MET A 88 24.61 12.57 5.16
C MET A 88 25.30 12.83 6.49
N LYS A 89 25.55 11.76 7.26
CA LYS A 89 26.30 11.83 8.52
C LYS A 89 27.68 11.22 8.34
N PHE A 90 28.71 11.90 8.84
CA PHE A 90 30.06 11.36 8.87
C PHE A 90 30.17 10.34 10.00
N LYS A 91 30.52 9.09 9.67
CA LYS A 91 30.53 7.97 10.62
C LYS A 91 31.93 7.55 11.02
N GLN A 92 32.80 7.33 10.05
CA GLN A 92 34.15 6.83 10.29
C GLN A 92 35.15 7.37 9.28
N ILE A 93 36.42 7.37 9.66
CA ILE A 93 37.55 7.67 8.79
C ILE A 93 38.76 6.83 9.18
N SER A 94 39.54 6.42 8.19
CA SER A 94 40.82 5.76 8.41
C SER A 94 41.96 6.73 8.07
N VAL A 95 42.86 6.99 9.01
CA VAL A 95 44.06 7.82 8.81
C VAL A 95 45.29 7.05 9.29
N ALA A 96 46.31 6.93 8.43
CA ALA A 96 47.57 6.25 8.73
C ALA A 96 47.44 4.78 9.23
N GLY A 97 46.34 4.10 8.89
CA GLY A 97 46.06 2.72 9.30
C GLY A 97 45.28 2.59 10.62
N GLU A 98 44.98 3.70 11.28
CA GLU A 98 44.06 3.76 12.42
C GLU A 98 42.66 4.18 11.94
N ILE A 99 41.62 3.50 12.44
CA ILE A 99 40.22 3.81 12.15
C ILE A 99 39.68 4.61 13.32
N PHE A 100 38.99 5.70 12.99
CA PHE A 100 38.36 6.61 13.93
C PHE A 100 36.86 6.69 13.68
N GLY A 101 36.11 6.82 14.76
CA GLY A 101 34.65 6.78 14.78
C GLY A 101 34.09 5.37 14.87
N ASP A 102 32.78 5.28 15.07
CA ASP A 102 32.05 4.04 15.29
C ASP A 102 30.83 3.94 14.36
N ASN A 103 30.40 2.71 14.08
CA ASN A 103 29.22 2.42 13.27
C ASN A 103 27.95 2.25 14.10
N GLU A 104 28.02 2.07 15.42
CA GLU A 104 26.84 1.86 16.26
C GLU A 104 26.09 3.16 16.56
N SER A 105 26.80 4.28 16.71
CA SER A 105 26.20 5.59 17.00
C SER A 105 26.05 6.46 15.76
N ASP A 106 25.00 7.30 15.76
CA ASP A 106 24.68 8.20 14.65
C ASP A 106 25.50 9.49 14.60
N GLU A 107 26.27 9.75 15.65
CA GLU A 107 27.14 10.92 15.77
C GLU A 107 28.60 10.49 15.71
N PHE A 108 29.45 11.32 15.10
CA PHE A 108 30.90 11.11 15.15
C PHE A 108 31.43 11.50 16.54
N ALA A 109 31.40 10.54 17.47
CA ALA A 109 31.91 10.72 18.82
C ALA A 109 33.08 9.77 19.05
N ASP A 110 34.29 10.22 18.70
CA ASP A 110 35.53 9.52 19.02
C ASP A 110 36.29 10.30 20.11
N GLU A 111 36.01 9.97 21.36
CA GLU A 111 36.67 10.57 22.52
C GLU A 111 38.18 10.30 22.53
N GLU A 112 38.62 9.17 21.96
CA GLU A 112 40.05 8.84 21.85
C GLU A 112 40.76 9.79 20.90
N LEU A 113 40.18 10.10 19.73
CA LEU A 113 40.72 11.12 18.82
C LEU A 113 40.93 12.47 19.52
N ILE A 114 39.90 12.93 20.23
CA ILE A 114 39.93 14.22 20.90
C ILE A 114 41.00 14.19 22.00
N SER A 115 41.08 13.11 22.78
CA SER A 115 42.10 12.98 23.83
C SER A 115 43.53 12.90 23.28
N ARG A 116 43.73 12.28 22.11
CA ARG A 116 45.04 12.06 21.48
C ARG A 116 45.60 13.32 20.81
N TYR A 117 44.73 14.19 20.31
CA TYR A 117 45.13 15.37 19.50
C TYR A 117 44.73 16.73 20.10
N ARG A 118 44.04 16.77 21.23
CA ARG A 118 43.84 18.01 22.01
C ARG A 118 45.14 18.32 22.78
N GLN A 119 45.92 19.28 22.28
CA GLN A 119 47.03 19.92 23.02
C GLN A 119 46.52 20.64 24.26
#